data_AF-I4IPS3-F1
#
_entry.id   AF-I4IPS3-F1
#
_cell.length_a   1.000
_cell.length_b   1.000
_cell.length_c   1.000
_cell.angle_alpha   90.00
_cell.angle_beta   90.00
_cell.angle_gamma   90.00
#
_symmetry.space_group_name_H-M   'P 1'
#
loop_
_entity.id
_entity.type
_entity.pdbx_description
1 polymer ?
#
loop_
_entity_poly.entity_id
_entity_poly.type
_entity_poly.pdbx_seq_one_letter_code
_entity_poly.pdbx_strand_id
1 'polypeptide(L)'
;MAHLKTKATTGKLPEREQWKWRLIRGLYEKEFEREQIIKLFEIIDNMMTLSSELQSSLESKIKQFEEERTMPLVSNMESRGIERGKEIGKEIGALEKSRDAVKTVLTVRFGQISSEIEEIIGKMTNPTILEELLKLAATANSLAEFKQSLAKINI
;
A
#
# COMPACT_ATOMS: atom_id res chain seq x y z
N MET A 1 -25.78 10.72 -4.17
CA MET A 1 -26.41 9.74 -3.25
C MET A 1 -25.42 8.86 -2.48
N ALA A 2 -24.25 8.51 -3.03
CA ALA A 2 -23.29 7.63 -2.35
C ALA A 2 -22.87 8.14 -0.96
N HIS A 3 -22.54 9.43 -0.82
CA HIS A 3 -22.13 10.03 0.46
C HIS A 3 -23.19 9.97 1.58
N LEU A 4 -24.49 10.08 1.23
CA LEU A 4 -25.59 10.01 2.21
C LEU A 4 -25.84 8.59 2.71
N LYS A 5 -25.62 7.57 1.85
CA LYS A 5 -25.81 6.16 2.23
C LYS A 5 -24.63 5.60 3.03
N THR A 6 -23.40 6.05 2.75
CA THR A 6 -22.23 5.71 3.57
C THR A 6 -22.44 6.11 5.04
N LYS A 7 -23.03 7.28 5.32
CA LYS A 7 -23.39 7.70 6.68
C LYS A 7 -24.51 6.85 7.29
N ALA A 8 -25.48 6.41 6.49
CA ALA A 8 -26.67 5.69 6.94
C ALA A 8 -26.44 4.19 7.24
N THR A 9 -25.40 3.57 6.65
CA THR A 9 -25.09 2.14 6.84
C THR A 9 -23.90 1.88 7.77
N THR A 10 -23.43 2.90 8.48
CA THR A 10 -22.39 2.75 9.51
C THR A 10 -22.87 1.74 10.56
N GLY A 11 -22.29 0.55 10.60
CA GLY A 11 -22.65 -0.52 11.54
C GLY A 11 -23.63 -1.59 11.03
N LYS A 12 -24.09 -1.56 9.77
CA LYS A 12 -24.97 -2.59 9.19
C LYS A 12 -24.33 -3.30 7.99
N LEU A 13 -23.68 -4.42 8.27
CA LEU A 13 -22.81 -5.15 7.33
C LEU A 13 -23.54 -5.67 6.06
N PRO A 14 -24.73 -6.32 6.14
CA PRO A 14 -25.40 -6.85 4.94
C PRO A 14 -26.00 -5.76 4.04
N GLU A 15 -26.48 -4.66 4.64
CA GLU A 15 -27.01 -3.53 3.89
C GLU A 15 -25.90 -2.82 3.10
N ARG A 16 -24.68 -2.79 3.61
CA ARG A 16 -23.52 -2.19 2.95
C ARG A 16 -23.12 -2.94 1.68
N GLU A 17 -23.11 -4.28 1.70
CA GLU A 17 -22.83 -5.10 0.51
C GLU A 17 -23.87 -4.86 -0.59
N GLN A 18 -25.16 -4.86 -0.23
CA GLN A 18 -26.25 -4.61 -1.20
C GLN A 18 -26.16 -3.21 -1.82
N TRP A 19 -25.82 -2.19 -1.03
CA TRP A 19 -25.63 -0.84 -1.55
C TRP A 19 -24.41 -0.73 -2.44
N LYS A 20 -23.29 -1.36 -2.06
CA LYS A 20 -22.07 -1.40 -2.87
C LYS A 20 -22.34 -2.08 -4.21
N TRP A 21 -23.06 -3.20 -4.20
CA TRP A 21 -23.52 -3.88 -5.41
C TRP A 21 -24.37 -2.99 -6.32
N ARG A 22 -25.39 -2.29 -5.78
CA ARG A 22 -26.21 -1.37 -6.60
C ARG A 22 -25.39 -0.27 -7.25
N LEU A 23 -24.42 0.29 -6.52
CA LEU A 23 -23.56 1.35 -7.07
C LEU A 23 -22.67 0.81 -8.19
N ILE A 24 -22.04 -0.34 -7.96
CA ILE A 24 -21.19 -1.00 -8.95
C ILE A 24 -22.00 -1.36 -10.20
N ARG A 25 -23.15 -2.03 -10.05
CA ARG A 25 -24.05 -2.35 -11.16
C ARG A 25 -24.45 -1.10 -11.95
N GLY A 26 -24.78 -0.01 -11.27
CA GLY A 26 -25.11 1.26 -11.90
C GLY A 26 -23.96 1.91 -12.69
N LEU A 27 -22.70 1.53 -12.45
CA LEU A 27 -21.58 1.95 -13.30
C LEU A 27 -21.63 1.26 -14.68
N TYR A 28 -22.00 -0.03 -14.73
CA TYR A 28 -22.11 -0.79 -15.98
C TYR A 28 -23.37 -0.45 -16.79
N GLU A 29 -24.39 0.11 -16.16
CA GLU A 29 -25.64 0.52 -16.82
C GLU A 29 -25.50 1.89 -17.50
N LYS A 30 -24.42 2.62 -17.23
CA LYS A 30 -24.11 3.91 -17.86
C LYS A 30 -23.10 3.74 -18.98
N GLU A 31 -23.13 4.63 -19.97
CA GLU A 31 -22.17 4.71 -21.07
C GLU A 31 -20.82 5.30 -20.63
N PHE A 32 -20.26 4.77 -19.54
CA PHE A 32 -18.92 5.14 -19.11
C PHE A 32 -17.87 4.33 -19.86
N GLU A 33 -16.76 4.98 -20.17
CA GLU A 33 -15.58 4.30 -20.70
C GLU A 33 -15.03 3.33 -19.65
N ARG A 34 -14.42 2.24 -20.12
CA ARG A 34 -13.85 1.17 -19.26
C ARG A 34 -12.97 1.74 -18.15
N GLU A 35 -12.09 2.69 -18.46
CA GLU A 35 -11.20 3.33 -17.49
C GLU A 35 -11.94 4.15 -16.43
N GLN A 36 -13.06 4.78 -16.79
CA GLN A 36 -13.88 5.55 -15.86
C GLN A 36 -14.61 4.62 -14.89
N ILE A 37 -15.16 3.50 -15.40
CA ILE A 37 -15.78 2.47 -14.55
C ILE A 37 -14.77 1.97 -13.52
N ILE A 38 -13.54 1.67 -13.96
CA ILE A 38 -12.46 1.22 -13.09
C ILE A 38 -12.14 2.24 -11.98
N LYS A 39 -11.96 3.52 -12.32
CA LYS A 39 -11.66 4.58 -11.33
C LYS A 39 -12.83 4.79 -10.35
N LEU A 40 -14.06 4.77 -10.84
CA LEU A 40 -15.25 4.93 -10.00
C LEU A 40 -15.45 3.73 -9.08
N PHE A 41 -15.15 2.52 -9.56
CA PHE A 41 -15.15 1.31 -8.73
C PHE A 41 -14.17 1.43 -7.57
N GLU A 42 -12.91 1.82 -7.83
CA GLU A 42 -11.90 2.02 -6.77
C GLU A 42 -12.37 3.02 -5.69
N ILE A 43 -13.03 4.10 -6.10
CA ILE A 43 -13.56 5.10 -5.16
C ILE A 43 -14.66 4.49 -4.28
N ILE A 44 -15.58 3.71 -4.87
CA ILE A 44 -16.65 3.04 -4.13
C ILE A 44 -16.06 1.98 -3.19
N ASP A 45 -15.08 1.20 -3.65
CA ASP A 45 -14.43 0.14 -2.90
C ASP A 45 -13.71 0.68 -1.65
N ASN A 46 -12.92 1.74 -1.82
CA ASN A 46 -12.23 2.43 -0.72
C ASN A 46 -13.20 3.08 0.28
N MET A 47 -14.30 3.67 -0.20
CA MET A 47 -15.29 4.31 0.66
C MET A 47 -16.18 3.29 1.40
N MET A 48 -16.42 2.12 0.81
CA MET A 48 -17.30 1.07 1.30
C MET A 48 -16.53 -0.23 1.57
N THR A 49 -15.65 -0.18 2.57
CA THR A 49 -14.93 -1.36 3.06
C THR A 49 -15.90 -2.45 3.56
N LEU A 50 -15.71 -3.67 3.07
CA LEU A 50 -16.47 -4.85 3.48
C LEU A 50 -15.55 -5.81 4.24
N SER A 51 -16.12 -6.75 5.00
CA SER A 51 -15.35 -7.90 5.50
C SER A 51 -14.91 -8.76 4.31
N SER A 52 -13.88 -9.58 4.52
CA SER A 52 -13.36 -10.50 3.49
C SER A 52 -14.47 -11.37 2.88
N GLU A 53 -15.33 -11.95 3.71
CA GLU A 53 -16.45 -12.80 3.28
C GLU A 53 -17.44 -12.06 2.37
N LEU A 54 -17.82 -10.83 2.74
CA LEU A 54 -18.76 -10.01 1.96
C LEU A 54 -18.13 -9.48 0.67
N GLN A 55 -16.82 -9.20 0.68
CA GLN A 55 -16.08 -8.83 -0.51
C GLN A 55 -16.00 -10.00 -1.50
N SER A 56 -15.68 -11.21 -1.06
CA SER A 56 -15.69 -12.41 -1.91
C SER A 56 -17.07 -12.71 -2.52
N SER A 57 -18.13 -12.53 -1.73
CA SER A 57 -19.52 -12.65 -2.21
C SER A 57 -19.83 -11.63 -3.31
N LEU A 58 -19.43 -10.38 -3.10
CA LEU A 58 -19.61 -9.29 -4.07
C LEU A 58 -18.83 -9.54 -5.37
N GLU A 59 -17.57 -9.94 -5.29
CA GLU A 59 -16.71 -10.26 -6.44
C GLU A 59 -17.31 -11.39 -7.29
N SER A 60 -17.86 -12.43 -6.64
CA SER A 60 -18.54 -13.53 -7.32
C SER A 60 -19.77 -13.03 -8.10
N LYS A 61 -20.57 -12.13 -7.52
CA LYS A 61 -21.75 -11.52 -8.19
C LYS A 61 -21.34 -10.65 -9.38
N ILE A 62 -20.26 -9.88 -9.24
CA ILE A 62 -19.75 -9.05 -10.35
C ILE A 62 -19.27 -9.95 -11.49
N LYS A 63 -18.47 -10.98 -11.18
CA LYS A 63 -17.96 -11.90 -12.20
C LYS A 63 -19.08 -12.56 -12.99
N GLN A 64 -20.11 -13.08 -12.30
CA GLN A 64 -21.29 -13.66 -12.97
C GLN A 64 -21.99 -12.64 -13.88
N PHE A 65 -22.18 -11.40 -13.42
CA PHE A 65 -22.80 -10.33 -14.21
C PHE A 65 -21.95 -9.92 -15.43
N GLU A 66 -20.62 -9.94 -15.30
CA GLU A 66 -19.70 -9.65 -16.41
C GLU A 66 -19.67 -10.75 -17.46
N GLU A 67 -19.79 -12.02 -17.05
CA GLU A 67 -19.90 -13.18 -17.96
C GLU A 67 -21.17 -13.08 -18.80
N GLU A 68 -22.30 -12.68 -18.21
CA GLU A 68 -23.57 -12.45 -18.91
C GLU A 68 -23.48 -11.30 -19.95
N ARG A 69 -22.60 -10.32 -19.74
CA ARG A 69 -22.44 -9.14 -20.62
C ARG A 69 -21.16 -9.18 -21.45
N THR A 70 -20.37 -10.25 -21.40
CA THR A 70 -19.08 -10.41 -22.10
C THR A 70 -18.09 -9.25 -21.86
N MET A 71 -18.05 -8.69 -20.66
CA MET A 71 -17.22 -7.52 -20.31
C MET A 71 -16.38 -7.77 -19.05
N PRO A 72 -15.23 -8.47 -19.14
CA PRO A 72 -14.43 -8.83 -17.98
C PRO A 72 -13.65 -7.61 -17.45
N LEU A 73 -14.19 -6.87 -16.49
CA LEU A 73 -13.48 -5.79 -15.80
C LEU A 73 -12.78 -6.29 -14.55
N VAL A 74 -13.34 -7.28 -13.84
CA VAL A 74 -12.75 -7.85 -12.62
C VAL A 74 -11.33 -8.33 -12.88
N SER A 75 -11.11 -9.08 -13.96
CA SER A 75 -9.78 -9.59 -14.34
C SER A 75 -8.75 -8.48 -14.61
N ASN A 76 -9.19 -7.36 -15.20
CA ASN A 76 -8.32 -6.20 -15.42
C ASN A 76 -7.99 -5.47 -14.10
N MET A 77 -8.95 -5.40 -13.17
CA MET A 77 -8.73 -4.81 -11.86
C MET A 77 -7.78 -5.66 -11.02
N GLU A 78 -7.94 -6.98 -11.02
CA GLU A 78 -7.01 -7.93 -10.40
C GLU A 78 -5.59 -7.75 -10.96
N SER A 79 -5.46 -7.69 -12.28
CA SER A 79 -4.16 -7.50 -12.94
C SER A 79 -3.47 -6.20 -12.51
N ARG A 80 -4.21 -5.08 -12.44
CA ARG A 80 -3.66 -3.82 -11.92
C ARG A 80 -3.35 -3.87 -10.43
N GLY A 81 -4.16 -4.58 -9.64
CA GLY A 81 -3.91 -4.80 -8.21
C GLY A 81 -2.60 -5.55 -7.99
N ILE A 82 -2.36 -6.60 -8.79
CA ILE A 82 -1.11 -7.36 -8.79
C ILE A 82 0.07 -6.46 -9.16
N GLU A 83 -0.05 -5.66 -10.23
CA GLU A 83 1.04 -4.78 -10.67
C GLU A 83 1.38 -3.73 -9.60
N ARG A 84 0.36 -3.09 -9.03
CA ARG A 84 0.53 -2.13 -7.94
C ARG A 84 1.14 -2.77 -6.69
N GLY A 85 0.73 -4.00 -6.37
CA GLY A 85 1.32 -4.78 -5.29
C GLY A 85 2.79 -5.09 -5.52
N LYS A 86 3.19 -5.41 -6.76
CA LYS A 86 4.61 -5.61 -7.13
C LYS A 86 5.41 -4.31 -7.01
N GLU A 87 4.87 -3.18 -7.44
CA GLU A 87 5.51 -1.87 -7.32
C GLU A 87 5.75 -1.51 -5.84
N ILE A 88 4.70 -1.58 -5.02
CA ILE A 88 4.80 -1.34 -3.57
C ILE A 88 5.81 -2.31 -2.93
N GLY A 89 5.77 -3.58 -3.30
CA GLY A 89 6.70 -4.59 -2.78
C GLY A 89 8.16 -4.29 -3.15
N LYS A 90 8.42 -3.79 -4.37
CA LYS A 90 9.76 -3.35 -4.78
C LYS A 90 10.24 -2.16 -3.97
N GLU A 91 9.40 -1.16 -3.74
CA GLU A 91 9.74 0.02 -2.93
C GLU A 91 10.05 -0.36 -1.48
N ILE A 92 9.20 -1.17 -0.85
CA ILE A 92 9.42 -1.67 0.51
C ILE A 92 10.71 -2.48 0.58
N GLY A 93 10.92 -3.42 -0.34
CA GLY A 93 12.12 -4.25 -0.37
C GLY A 93 13.41 -3.45 -0.61
N ALA A 94 13.37 -2.40 -1.44
CA ALA A 94 14.50 -1.50 -1.64
C ALA A 94 14.84 -0.71 -0.35
N LEU A 95 13.81 -0.25 0.36
CA LEU A 95 13.97 0.48 1.62
C LEU A 95 14.55 -0.42 2.72
N GLU A 96 13.99 -1.63 2.90
CA GLU A 96 14.50 -2.63 3.84
C GLU A 96 15.94 -3.01 3.54
N LYS A 97 16.25 -3.31 2.28
CA LYS A 97 17.62 -3.63 1.85
C LYS A 97 18.59 -2.48 2.14
N SER A 98 18.16 -1.24 1.99
CA SER A 98 18.99 -0.07 2.27
C SER A 98 19.26 0.07 3.77
N ARG A 99 18.26 -0.11 4.62
CA ARG A 99 18.41 -0.15 6.09
C ARG A 99 19.36 -1.25 6.53
N ASP A 100 19.20 -2.45 5.98
CA ASP A 100 20.03 -3.61 6.31
C ASP A 100 21.47 -3.43 5.83
N ALA A 101 21.68 -2.77 4.68
CA ALA A 101 23.01 -2.43 4.20
C ALA A 101 23.74 -1.48 5.18
N VAL A 102 23.07 -0.44 5.68
CA VAL A 102 23.64 0.48 6.67
C VAL A 102 24.02 -0.28 7.94
N LYS A 103 23.10 -1.09 8.48
CA LYS A 103 23.36 -1.92 9.66
C LYS A 103 24.55 -2.85 9.44
N THR A 104 24.59 -3.55 8.31
CA THR A 104 25.68 -4.48 7.97
C THR A 104 27.03 -3.77 7.93
N VAL A 105 27.12 -2.62 7.27
CA VAL A 105 28.38 -1.86 7.19
C VAL A 105 28.82 -1.40 8.58
N LEU A 106 27.91 -0.88 9.40
CA LEU A 106 28.23 -0.49 10.77
C LEU A 106 28.70 -1.69 11.60
N THR A 107 28.04 -2.84 11.45
CA THR A 107 28.41 -4.06 12.18
C THR A 107 29.78 -4.58 11.78
N VAL A 108 30.09 -4.57 10.47
CA VAL A 108 31.39 -5.00 9.95
C VAL A 108 32.51 -4.08 10.40
N ARG A 109 32.28 -2.76 10.44
CA ARG A 109 33.33 -1.77 10.77
C ARG A 109 33.54 -1.57 12.26
N PHE A 110 32.47 -1.55 13.04
CA PHE A 110 32.50 -1.14 14.44
C PHE A 110 32.09 -2.26 15.41
N GLY A 111 31.78 -3.46 14.92
CA GLY A 111 31.32 -4.57 15.74
C GLY A 111 29.85 -4.42 16.13
N GLN A 112 29.49 -4.78 17.37
CA GLN A 112 28.09 -4.78 17.78
C GLN A 112 27.53 -3.34 17.86
N ILE A 113 26.45 -3.07 17.12
CA ILE A 113 25.74 -1.78 17.17
C ILE A 113 24.69 -1.79 18.29
N SER A 114 24.46 -0.64 18.91
CA SER A 114 23.44 -0.49 19.94
C SER A 114 22.03 -0.55 19.35
N SER A 115 21.08 -1.17 20.06
CA SER A 115 19.66 -1.28 19.67
C SER A 115 19.02 0.06 19.31
N GLU A 116 19.44 1.14 19.98
CA GLU A 116 19.02 2.52 19.67
C GLU A 116 19.29 2.91 18.20
N ILE A 117 20.46 2.58 17.65
CA ILE A 117 20.79 2.87 16.24
C ILE A 117 19.92 2.03 15.31
N GLU A 118 19.71 0.76 15.65
CA GLU A 118 18.90 -0.15 14.83
C GLU A 118 17.44 0.31 14.72
N GLU A 119 16.87 0.79 15.82
CA GLU A 119 15.52 1.35 15.85
C GLU A 119 15.41 2.64 15.03
N ILE A 120 16.39 3.54 15.15
CA ILE A 120 16.40 4.81 14.40
C ILE A 120 16.43 4.51 12.90
N ILE A 121 17.37 3.66 12.44
CA ILE A 121 17.48 3.26 11.03
C ILE A 121 16.20 2.53 10.58
N GLY A 122 15.63 1.67 11.43
CA GLY A 122 14.41 0.93 11.14
C GLY A 122 13.18 1.80 10.87
N LYS A 123 13.11 2.99 11.50
CA LYS A 123 12.01 3.95 11.32
C LYS A 123 12.19 4.87 10.11
N MET A 124 13.37 4.89 9.47
CA MET A 124 13.64 5.80 8.36
C MET A 124 12.94 5.39 7.07
N THR A 125 12.12 6.27 6.52
CA THR A 125 11.35 6.04 5.29
C THR A 125 11.94 6.71 4.05
N ASN A 126 12.93 7.59 4.23
CA ASN A 126 13.53 8.34 3.12
C ASN A 126 14.74 7.59 2.54
N PRO A 127 14.67 7.12 1.28
CA PRO A 127 15.76 6.37 0.66
C PRO A 127 17.03 7.20 0.43
N THR A 128 16.92 8.50 0.16
CA THR A 128 18.06 9.39 -0.04
C THR A 128 18.88 9.53 1.24
N ILE A 129 18.18 9.69 2.38
CA ILE A 129 18.83 9.76 3.70
C ILE A 129 19.53 8.44 4.02
N LEU A 130 18.91 7.30 3.71
CA LEU A 130 19.53 5.99 3.91
C LEU A 130 20.80 5.81 3.05
N GLU A 131 20.82 6.32 1.82
CA GLU A 131 22.01 6.27 0.97
C GLU A 131 23.14 7.15 1.52
N GLU A 132 22.83 8.34 2.02
CA GLU A 132 23.81 9.19 2.70
C GLU A 132 24.35 8.55 3.98
N LEU A 133 23.48 7.94 4.78
CA LEU A 133 23.89 7.19 5.97
C LEU A 133 24.75 5.99 5.63
N LEU A 134 24.52 5.32 4.50
CA LEU A 134 25.38 4.24 4.04
C LEU A 134 26.78 4.75 3.74
N LYS A 135 26.90 5.90 3.07
CA LYS A 135 28.19 6.56 2.80
C LYS A 135 28.88 6.93 4.11
N LEU A 136 28.16 7.56 5.04
CA LEU A 136 28.69 7.92 6.36
C LEU A 136 29.12 6.69 7.17
N ALA A 137 28.34 5.61 7.14
CA ALA A 137 28.68 4.36 7.79
C ALA A 137 29.98 3.78 7.22
N ALA A 138 30.23 3.92 5.92
CA ALA A 138 31.45 3.47 5.26
C ALA A 138 32.68 4.37 5.52
N THR A 139 32.49 5.67 5.74
CA THR A 139 33.60 6.64 5.87
C THR A 139 33.91 7.09 7.29
N ALA A 140 32.98 6.97 8.24
CA ALA A 140 33.17 7.43 9.61
C ALA A 140 34.40 6.77 10.27
N ASN A 141 35.14 7.49 11.10
CA ASN A 141 36.31 6.93 11.78
C ASN A 141 35.93 6.18 13.07
N SER A 142 34.72 6.43 13.59
CA SER A 142 34.21 5.77 14.79
C SER A 142 32.68 5.72 14.82
N LEU A 143 32.13 4.84 15.65
CA LEU A 143 30.68 4.78 15.90
C LEU A 143 30.15 6.07 16.54
N ALA A 144 30.96 6.77 17.34
CA ALA A 144 30.58 8.03 17.98
C ALA A 144 30.38 9.16 16.95
N GLU A 145 31.30 9.25 15.97
CA GLU A 145 31.20 10.19 14.84
C GLU A 145 29.95 9.93 13.99
N PHE A 146 29.66 8.65 13.73
CA PHE A 146 28.42 8.25 13.05
C PHE A 146 27.18 8.67 13.84
N LYS A 147 27.13 8.39 15.15
CA LYS A 147 26.00 8.80 16.02
C LYS A 147 25.79 10.32 16.00
N GLN A 148 26.86 11.10 16.03
CA GLN A 148 26.75 12.57 15.98
C GLN A 148 26.21 13.06 14.64
N SER A 149 26.60 12.42 13.54
CA SER A 149 26.10 12.74 12.20
C SER A 149 24.63 12.33 12.04
N LEU A 150 24.27 11.14 12.56
CA LEU A 150 22.89 10.66 12.61
C LEU A 150 21.97 11.63 13.37
N ALA A 151 22.42 12.15 14.51
CA ALA A 151 21.67 13.12 15.30
C ALA A 151 21.42 14.44 14.55
N LYS A 152 22.34 14.88 13.68
CA LYS A 152 22.16 16.09 12.87
C LYS A 152 21.15 15.92 11.73
N ILE A 153 21.01 14.70 11.22
CA ILE A 153 20.10 14.36 10.11
C ILE A 153 18.66 14.15 10.62
N ASN A 154 18.51 13.81 11.91
CA ASN A 154 17.23 13.51 12.55
C ASN A 154 16.61 14.72 13.30
N ILE A 155 17.14 15.93 13.10
CA ILE A 155 16.61 17.24 13.54
C ILE A 155 16.01 17.94 12.32
#